data_AF-A0A3D5D640-F1
#
_entry.id   AF-A0A3D5D640-F1
#
_cell.length_a   1.000
_cell.length_b   1.000
_cell.length_c   1.000
_cell.angle_alpha   90.00
_cell.angle_beta   90.00
_cell.angle_gamma   90.00
#
_symmetry.space_group_name_H-M   'P 1'
#
loop_
_entity.id
_entity.type
_entity.pdbx_description
1 polymer ?
#
loop_
_entity_poly.entity_id
_entity_poly.type
_entity_poly.pdbx_seq_one_letter_code
_entity_poly.pdbx_strand_id
1 'polypeptide(L)'
;MKNLLLTLTVLSLAAGARADEKSAITKIEALGGRVLYVAKDSKQYNVTITKNLFDKKGKGFTAADAKLLAELANAVEISFQHPDTDDSWIAPLKGLKQLKRLHLEKTKVTDKALDTVGAIGTLEYLNLYKTGVTDGGLDKLKNLKQLKTLYVWQTKVTEAKAKAFQDTMAKAGNKDLSINLGVDKDLRSVNMIARLQEQRAASETSAREAAAKAAKAEAERMAAIKNPTFDKDILPILNRRCVECHGKDKQKGKLRLDSFAEFNKGADGEKIVIGGKPGDSQFISRILLPDSDDERMPPKGNRLHKSVADLFTRWVEQGAKQK
;
A
#
# COMPACT_ATOMS: atom_id res chain seq x y z
N MET A 1 -9.70 -75.24 -20.03
CA MET A 1 -8.83 -74.12 -19.60
C MET A 1 -9.18 -72.91 -20.44
N LYS A 2 -9.32 -71.74 -19.81
CA LYS A 2 -10.17 -70.61 -20.22
C LYS A 2 -9.63 -69.83 -21.43
N ASN A 3 -10.50 -69.55 -22.40
CA ASN A 3 -10.32 -68.51 -23.43
C ASN A 3 -10.38 -67.14 -22.77
N LEU A 4 -9.33 -66.33 -22.94
CA LEU A 4 -9.31 -64.93 -22.52
C LEU A 4 -9.37 -64.07 -23.79
N LEU A 5 -10.58 -63.63 -24.15
CA LEU A 5 -10.79 -62.54 -25.11
C LEU A 5 -10.35 -61.23 -24.42
N LEU A 6 -9.29 -60.62 -24.94
CA LEU A 6 -8.87 -59.28 -24.55
C LEU A 6 -9.63 -58.27 -25.44
N THR A 7 -10.70 -57.68 -24.92
CA THR A 7 -11.39 -56.57 -25.58
C THR A 7 -10.52 -55.32 -25.49
N LEU A 8 -9.94 -54.93 -26.63
CA LEU A 8 -9.19 -53.68 -26.78
C LEU A 8 -10.17 -52.50 -26.85
N THR A 9 -10.49 -51.90 -25.71
CA THR A 9 -11.26 -50.66 -25.64
C THR A 9 -10.38 -49.51 -26.12
N VAL A 10 -10.54 -49.10 -27.38
CA VAL A 10 -9.88 -47.89 -27.91
C VAL A 10 -10.54 -46.68 -27.25
N LEU A 11 -9.85 -46.08 -26.28
CA LEU A 11 -10.25 -44.85 -25.62
C LEU A 11 -9.95 -43.65 -26.54
N SER A 12 -10.86 -43.36 -27.48
CA SER A 12 -10.79 -42.17 -28.33
C SER A 12 -11.46 -40.96 -27.66
N LEU A 13 -10.90 -40.44 -26.56
CA LEU A 13 -11.46 -39.28 -25.83
C LEU A 13 -10.82 -37.91 -26.15
N ALA A 14 -9.87 -37.82 -27.08
CA ALA A 14 -9.17 -36.55 -27.34
C ALA A 14 -9.68 -35.76 -28.57
N ALA A 15 -10.46 -36.37 -29.46
CA ALA A 15 -10.92 -35.71 -30.69
C ALA A 15 -12.26 -34.96 -30.52
N GLY A 16 -13.17 -35.47 -29.68
CA GLY A 16 -14.51 -34.88 -29.46
C GLY A 16 -14.47 -33.51 -28.78
N ALA A 17 -13.70 -33.39 -27.69
CA ALA A 17 -13.64 -32.15 -26.91
C ALA A 17 -13.15 -30.92 -27.71
N ARG A 18 -12.31 -31.12 -28.74
CA ARG A 18 -11.82 -30.02 -29.60
C ARG A 18 -12.83 -29.54 -30.63
N ALA A 19 -13.66 -30.45 -31.15
CA ALA A 19 -14.68 -30.09 -32.15
C ALA A 19 -15.80 -29.27 -31.50
N ASP A 20 -16.18 -29.63 -30.27
CA ASP A 20 -17.24 -28.97 -29.52
C ASP A 20 -16.81 -27.57 -29.04
N GLU A 21 -15.57 -27.37 -28.60
CA GLU A 21 -15.04 -26.07 -28.19
C GLU A 21 -15.02 -25.05 -29.34
N LYS A 22 -14.50 -25.44 -30.52
CA LYS A 22 -14.50 -24.55 -31.70
C LYS A 22 -15.93 -24.20 -32.15
N SER A 23 -16.84 -25.19 -32.13
CA SER A 23 -18.25 -24.98 -32.45
C SER A 23 -18.93 -24.04 -31.46
N ALA A 24 -18.65 -24.19 -30.16
CA ALA A 24 -19.15 -23.30 -29.12
C ALA A 24 -18.64 -21.86 -29.31
N ILE A 25 -17.35 -21.68 -29.62
CA ILE A 25 -16.77 -20.36 -29.94
C ILE A 25 -17.52 -19.70 -31.10
N THR A 26 -17.68 -20.40 -32.24
CA THR A 26 -18.39 -19.84 -33.40
C THR A 26 -19.84 -19.45 -33.07
N LYS A 27 -20.53 -20.25 -32.25
CA LYS A 27 -21.91 -19.92 -31.80
C LYS A 27 -21.93 -18.71 -30.88
N ILE A 28 -20.98 -18.61 -29.94
CA ILE A 28 -20.84 -17.45 -29.05
C ILE A 28 -20.60 -16.18 -29.86
N GLU A 29 -19.70 -16.24 -30.85
CA GLU A 29 -19.43 -15.11 -31.75
C GLU A 29 -20.65 -14.70 -32.58
N ALA A 30 -21.39 -15.68 -33.10
CA ALA A 30 -22.64 -15.43 -33.82
C ALA A 30 -23.74 -14.81 -32.93
N LEU A 31 -23.66 -14.99 -31.61
CA LEU A 31 -24.55 -14.38 -30.61
C LEU A 31 -24.03 -13.03 -30.07
N GLY A 32 -22.96 -12.48 -30.66
CA GLY A 32 -22.35 -11.20 -30.27
C GLY A 32 -21.33 -11.29 -29.14
N GLY A 33 -20.94 -12.50 -28.73
CA GLY A 33 -19.77 -12.71 -27.89
C GLY A 33 -18.47 -12.46 -28.66
N ARG A 34 -17.37 -12.29 -27.94
CA ARG A 34 -16.03 -12.10 -28.51
C ARG A 34 -15.05 -13.09 -27.90
N VAL A 35 -14.23 -13.73 -28.72
CA VAL A 35 -13.16 -14.63 -28.29
C VAL A 35 -11.83 -14.11 -28.83
N LEU A 36 -10.86 -13.91 -27.94
CA LEU A 36 -9.53 -13.39 -28.28
C LEU A 36 -8.45 -14.32 -27.73
N TYR A 37 -7.65 -14.90 -28.62
CA TYR A 37 -6.53 -15.73 -28.24
C TYR A 37 -5.42 -14.90 -27.59
N VAL A 38 -4.79 -15.47 -26.55
CA VAL A 38 -3.78 -14.77 -25.73
C VAL A 38 -2.52 -14.44 -26.54
N ALA A 39 -2.20 -15.25 -27.55
CA ALA A 39 -1.11 -15.02 -28.50
C ALA A 39 -1.41 -15.75 -29.81
N LYS A 40 -0.68 -15.41 -30.89
CA LYS A 40 -0.87 -15.93 -32.25
C LYS A 40 -1.02 -17.46 -32.33
N ASP A 41 -0.25 -18.19 -31.53
CA ASP A 41 -0.23 -19.67 -31.52
C ASP A 41 -0.70 -20.27 -30.19
N SER A 42 -1.33 -19.45 -29.33
CA SER A 42 -1.86 -19.91 -28.05
C SER A 42 -3.17 -20.67 -28.24
N LYS A 43 -3.35 -21.75 -27.46
CA LYS A 43 -4.66 -22.40 -27.31
C LYS A 43 -5.56 -21.70 -26.30
N GLN A 44 -4.97 -20.86 -25.45
CA GLN A 44 -5.69 -20.11 -24.43
C GLN A 44 -6.28 -18.84 -25.01
N TYR A 45 -7.47 -18.49 -24.52
CA TYR A 45 -8.21 -17.33 -24.99
C TYR A 45 -9.04 -16.69 -23.88
N ASN A 46 -9.42 -15.45 -24.13
CA ASN A 46 -10.34 -14.65 -23.31
C ASN A 46 -11.69 -14.58 -24.01
N VAL A 47 -12.76 -14.71 -23.23
CA VAL A 47 -14.14 -14.64 -23.74
C VAL A 47 -14.86 -13.45 -23.13
N THR A 48 -15.51 -12.64 -23.96
CA THR A 48 -16.41 -11.58 -23.51
C THR A 48 -17.81 -11.85 -24.03
N ILE A 49 -18.76 -12.07 -23.13
CA ILE A 49 -20.18 -12.14 -23.44
C ILE A 49 -20.76 -10.74 -23.30
N THR A 50 -21.27 -10.17 -24.39
CA THR A 50 -21.80 -8.81 -24.42
C THR A 50 -23.28 -8.80 -24.69
N LYS A 51 -24.00 -7.81 -24.14
CA LYS A 51 -25.35 -7.51 -24.59
C LYS A 51 -25.27 -6.86 -25.97
N ASN A 52 -25.79 -7.54 -26.99
CA ASN A 52 -25.86 -6.99 -28.33
C ASN A 52 -26.97 -5.93 -28.42
N LEU A 53 -26.64 -4.68 -28.09
CA LEU A 53 -27.58 -3.56 -28.09
C LEU A 53 -27.92 -3.04 -29.49
N PHE A 54 -27.18 -3.47 -30.52
CA PHE A 54 -27.30 -2.94 -31.88
C PHE A 54 -27.95 -3.92 -32.86
N ASP A 55 -28.12 -5.19 -32.49
CA ASP A 55 -28.88 -6.13 -33.32
C ASP A 55 -30.39 -5.96 -33.13
N LYS A 56 -30.99 -5.33 -34.13
CA LYS A 56 -32.45 -5.14 -34.24
C LYS A 56 -33.23 -6.45 -34.42
N LYS A 57 -32.54 -7.58 -34.65
CA LYS A 57 -33.16 -8.92 -34.80
C LYS A 57 -33.18 -9.73 -33.50
N GLY A 58 -32.70 -9.18 -32.38
CA GLY A 58 -32.75 -9.83 -31.07
C GLY A 58 -31.86 -11.07 -30.94
N LYS A 59 -30.84 -11.26 -31.79
CA LYS A 59 -29.86 -12.34 -31.67
C LYS A 59 -28.77 -11.91 -30.70
N GLY A 60 -29.09 -12.00 -29.41
CA GLY A 60 -28.15 -11.83 -28.32
C GLY A 60 -28.00 -13.11 -27.53
N PHE A 61 -26.87 -13.26 -26.85
CA PHE A 61 -26.65 -14.36 -25.91
C PHE A 61 -27.70 -14.34 -24.79
N THR A 62 -28.32 -15.48 -24.51
CA THR A 62 -29.35 -15.64 -23.46
C THR A 62 -28.98 -16.73 -22.45
N ALA A 63 -29.82 -16.92 -21.42
CA ALA A 63 -29.65 -18.00 -20.45
C ALA A 63 -29.65 -19.39 -21.10
N ALA A 64 -30.42 -19.59 -22.19
CA ALA A 64 -30.47 -20.87 -22.90
C ALA A 64 -29.15 -21.21 -23.61
N ASP A 65 -28.35 -20.20 -23.93
CA ASP A 65 -27.07 -20.31 -24.63
C ASP A 65 -25.90 -20.54 -23.65
N ALA A 66 -26.09 -20.29 -22.35
CA ALA A 66 -25.06 -20.45 -21.32
C ALA A 66 -24.42 -21.85 -21.30
N LYS A 67 -25.15 -22.89 -21.72
CA LYS A 67 -24.61 -24.25 -21.87
C LYS A 67 -23.37 -24.33 -22.76
N LEU A 68 -23.22 -23.42 -23.73
CA LEU A 68 -22.03 -23.33 -24.60
C LEU A 68 -20.75 -23.02 -23.81
N LEU A 69 -20.87 -22.37 -22.65
CA LEU A 69 -19.72 -21.97 -21.84
C LEU A 69 -19.00 -23.16 -21.20
N ALA A 70 -19.68 -24.30 -21.03
CA ALA A 70 -19.07 -25.53 -20.50
C ALA A 70 -18.01 -26.12 -21.45
N GLU A 71 -18.11 -25.83 -22.74
CA GLU A 71 -17.21 -26.36 -23.77
C GLU A 71 -15.89 -25.57 -23.87
N LEU A 72 -15.76 -24.45 -23.15
CA LEU A 72 -14.63 -23.51 -23.27
C LEU A 72 -13.41 -23.92 -22.43
N ALA A 73 -12.95 -25.15 -22.60
CA ALA A 73 -11.91 -25.78 -21.76
C ALA A 73 -10.59 -24.98 -21.67
N ASN A 74 -10.25 -24.19 -22.69
CA ASN A 74 -9.03 -23.39 -22.74
C ASN A 74 -9.25 -21.90 -22.41
N ALA A 75 -10.46 -21.49 -21.99
CA ALA A 75 -10.71 -20.13 -21.53
C ALA A 75 -9.91 -19.82 -20.26
N VAL A 76 -9.14 -18.74 -20.28
CA VAL A 76 -8.39 -18.24 -19.11
C VAL A 76 -9.06 -17.04 -18.44
N GLU A 77 -9.86 -16.31 -19.20
CA GLU A 77 -10.68 -15.20 -18.73
C GLU A 77 -12.08 -15.27 -19.33
N ILE A 78 -13.10 -15.03 -18.52
CA ILE A 78 -14.47 -14.82 -18.97
C ILE A 78 -15.01 -13.53 -18.38
N SER A 79 -15.54 -12.67 -19.24
CA SER A 79 -16.18 -11.41 -18.86
C SER A 79 -17.62 -11.34 -19.34
N PHE A 80 -18.52 -11.08 -18.39
CA PHE A 80 -19.95 -10.89 -18.66
C PHE A 80 -20.27 -9.39 -18.69
N GLN A 81 -20.12 -8.79 -19.86
CA GLN A 81 -20.60 -7.43 -20.16
C GLN A 81 -22.07 -7.47 -20.58
N HIS A 82 -22.88 -8.19 -19.80
CA HIS A 82 -24.29 -8.44 -20.08
C HIS A 82 -25.12 -8.26 -18.79
N PRO A 83 -25.91 -7.19 -18.65
CA PRO A 83 -26.60 -6.88 -17.39
C PRO A 83 -27.68 -7.91 -17.00
N ASP A 84 -28.13 -8.74 -17.95
CA ASP A 84 -29.09 -9.81 -17.68
C ASP A 84 -28.44 -11.14 -17.25
N THR A 85 -27.11 -11.20 -17.14
CA THR A 85 -26.42 -12.39 -16.61
C THR A 85 -26.87 -12.65 -15.18
N ASP A 86 -27.41 -13.85 -14.94
CA ASP A 86 -27.85 -14.33 -13.64
C ASP A 86 -27.08 -15.60 -13.24
N ASP A 87 -27.44 -16.21 -12.10
CA ASP A 87 -26.75 -17.40 -11.57
C ASP A 87 -26.76 -18.60 -12.53
N SER A 88 -27.78 -18.71 -13.41
CA SER A 88 -27.88 -19.82 -14.36
C SER A 88 -26.82 -19.77 -15.45
N TRP A 89 -26.29 -18.58 -15.76
CA TRP A 89 -25.23 -18.39 -16.75
C TRP A 89 -23.87 -18.87 -16.22
N ILE A 90 -23.71 -18.92 -14.89
CA ILE A 90 -22.44 -19.23 -14.23
C ILE A 90 -22.29 -20.73 -13.98
N ALA A 91 -23.40 -21.45 -13.78
CA ALA A 91 -23.40 -22.89 -13.50
C ALA A 91 -22.56 -23.74 -14.50
N PRO A 92 -22.57 -23.47 -15.81
CA PRO A 92 -21.76 -24.22 -16.79
C PRO A 92 -20.24 -24.05 -16.62
N LEU A 93 -19.76 -23.08 -15.85
CA LEU A 93 -18.33 -22.81 -15.68
C LEU A 93 -17.62 -23.81 -14.74
N LYS A 94 -18.36 -24.69 -14.05
CA LYS A 94 -17.88 -25.62 -13.01
C LYS A 94 -16.74 -26.58 -13.46
N GLY A 95 -16.48 -26.69 -14.75
CA GLY A 95 -15.45 -27.57 -15.32
C GLY A 95 -14.22 -26.87 -15.93
N LEU A 96 -14.17 -25.53 -15.93
CA LEU A 96 -13.14 -24.80 -16.66
C LEU A 96 -11.81 -24.73 -15.88
N LYS A 97 -10.96 -25.73 -16.12
CA LYS A 97 -9.69 -25.94 -15.39
C LYS A 97 -8.60 -24.91 -15.67
N GLN A 98 -8.78 -24.05 -16.68
CA GLN A 98 -7.82 -23.01 -17.05
C GLN A 98 -8.29 -21.61 -16.62
N LEU A 99 -9.50 -21.48 -16.10
CA LEU A 99 -10.09 -20.18 -15.80
C LEU A 99 -9.38 -19.54 -14.60
N LYS A 100 -8.78 -18.38 -14.85
CA LYS A 100 -8.04 -17.59 -13.86
C LYS A 100 -8.74 -16.28 -13.51
N ARG A 101 -9.52 -15.72 -14.44
CA ARG A 101 -10.12 -14.39 -14.29
C ARG A 101 -11.59 -14.45 -14.62
N LEU A 102 -12.44 -14.01 -13.69
CA LEU A 102 -13.89 -13.98 -13.88
C LEU A 102 -14.44 -12.60 -13.54
N HIS A 103 -15.07 -11.98 -14.53
CA HIS A 103 -15.67 -10.64 -14.45
C HIS A 103 -17.20 -10.75 -14.47
N LEU A 104 -17.84 -10.47 -13.33
CA LEU A 104 -19.29 -10.53 -13.12
C LEU A 104 -19.87 -9.18 -12.74
N GLU A 105 -19.11 -8.10 -12.87
CA GLU A 105 -19.54 -6.78 -12.46
C GLU A 105 -20.83 -6.33 -13.17
N LYS A 106 -21.70 -5.63 -12.42
CA LYS A 106 -22.97 -5.08 -12.92
C LYS A 106 -23.92 -6.13 -13.52
N THR A 107 -23.88 -7.35 -13.01
CA THR A 107 -24.80 -8.45 -13.38
C THR A 107 -25.83 -8.73 -12.27
N LYS A 108 -26.79 -9.61 -12.53
CA LYS A 108 -27.85 -10.05 -11.60
C LYS A 108 -27.44 -11.25 -10.73
N VAL A 109 -26.16 -11.61 -10.72
CA VAL A 109 -25.66 -12.76 -9.92
C VAL A 109 -25.85 -12.52 -8.42
N THR A 110 -26.08 -13.62 -7.71
CA THR A 110 -26.29 -13.68 -6.26
C THR A 110 -25.33 -14.69 -5.63
N ASP A 111 -25.50 -14.97 -4.34
CA ASP A 111 -24.72 -15.98 -3.62
C ASP A 111 -24.82 -17.38 -4.25
N LYS A 112 -25.85 -17.67 -5.04
CA LYS A 112 -26.01 -18.98 -5.71
C LYS A 112 -24.97 -19.19 -6.81
N ALA A 113 -24.60 -18.16 -7.59
CA ALA A 113 -23.49 -18.28 -8.54
C ALA A 113 -22.18 -18.71 -7.85
N LEU A 114 -21.97 -18.28 -6.60
CA LEU A 114 -20.73 -18.55 -5.88
C LEU A 114 -20.57 -20.02 -5.45
N ASP A 115 -21.63 -20.84 -5.47
CA ASP A 115 -21.50 -22.30 -5.34
C ASP A 115 -20.68 -22.90 -6.49
N THR A 116 -20.83 -22.32 -7.69
CA THR A 116 -20.05 -22.71 -8.87
C THR A 116 -18.69 -22.06 -8.86
N VAL A 117 -18.62 -20.74 -8.63
CA VAL A 117 -17.35 -19.99 -8.64
C VAL A 117 -16.38 -20.55 -7.59
N GLY A 118 -16.86 -20.90 -6.40
CA GLY A 118 -16.06 -21.50 -5.33
C GLY A 118 -15.44 -22.86 -5.65
N ALA A 119 -15.90 -23.54 -6.72
CA ALA A 119 -15.32 -24.79 -7.21
C ALA A 119 -14.19 -24.58 -8.24
N ILE A 120 -13.98 -23.36 -8.73
CA ILE A 120 -12.97 -23.04 -9.75
C ILE A 120 -11.64 -22.72 -9.06
N GLY A 121 -10.96 -23.75 -8.55
CA GLY A 121 -9.76 -23.60 -7.72
C GLY A 121 -8.54 -22.92 -8.40
N THR A 122 -8.60 -22.68 -9.70
CA THR A 122 -7.60 -21.94 -10.49
C THR A 122 -7.83 -20.43 -10.53
N LEU A 123 -8.93 -19.94 -9.96
CA LEU A 123 -9.30 -18.54 -10.04
C LEU A 123 -8.32 -17.66 -9.24
N GLU A 124 -7.74 -16.68 -9.91
CA GLU A 124 -6.82 -15.68 -9.36
C GLU A 124 -7.49 -14.30 -9.21
N TYR A 125 -8.50 -14.01 -10.01
CA TYR A 125 -9.22 -12.73 -10.04
C TYR A 125 -10.72 -12.95 -10.11
N LEU A 126 -11.47 -12.28 -9.24
CA LEU A 126 -12.93 -12.27 -9.24
C LEU A 126 -13.46 -10.85 -9.04
N ASN A 127 -14.31 -10.40 -9.96
CA ASN A 127 -14.99 -9.11 -9.84
C ASN A 127 -16.50 -9.30 -9.65
N LEU A 128 -17.00 -8.94 -8.47
CA LEU A 128 -18.42 -8.97 -8.09
C LEU A 128 -19.01 -7.56 -7.93
N TYR A 129 -18.31 -6.53 -8.44
CA TYR A 129 -18.74 -5.14 -8.31
C TYR A 129 -20.19 -4.95 -8.76
N LYS A 130 -21.02 -4.32 -7.91
CA LYS A 130 -22.43 -4.04 -8.19
C LYS A 130 -23.25 -5.29 -8.58
N THR A 131 -23.11 -6.36 -7.79
CA THR A 131 -23.92 -7.59 -7.89
C THR A 131 -24.80 -7.78 -6.65
N GLY A 132 -25.65 -8.81 -6.66
CA GLY A 132 -26.55 -9.15 -5.55
C GLY A 132 -25.90 -9.96 -4.43
N VAL A 133 -24.58 -10.15 -4.44
CA VAL A 133 -23.83 -10.96 -3.47
C VAL A 133 -23.89 -10.35 -2.07
N THR A 134 -24.01 -11.21 -1.05
CA THR A 134 -24.06 -10.87 0.37
C THR A 134 -22.87 -11.44 1.14
N ASP A 135 -22.80 -11.15 2.44
CA ASP A 135 -21.85 -11.77 3.36
C ASP A 135 -21.83 -13.30 3.29
N GLY A 136 -23.00 -13.94 3.12
CA GLY A 136 -23.11 -15.40 3.02
C GLY A 136 -22.42 -15.97 1.78
N GLY A 137 -22.35 -15.18 0.70
CA GLY A 137 -21.66 -15.56 -0.53
C GLY A 137 -20.16 -15.77 -0.36
N LEU A 138 -19.50 -14.97 0.49
CA LEU A 138 -18.05 -15.07 0.69
C LEU A 138 -17.63 -16.42 1.31
N ASP A 139 -18.48 -17.04 2.13
CA ASP A 139 -18.15 -18.33 2.75
C ASP A 139 -17.98 -19.45 1.72
N LYS A 140 -18.58 -19.31 0.54
CA LYS A 140 -18.49 -20.27 -0.57
C LYS A 140 -17.15 -20.19 -1.32
N LEU A 141 -16.40 -19.10 -1.13
CA LEU A 141 -15.14 -18.84 -1.83
C LEU A 141 -13.89 -19.33 -1.07
N LYS A 142 -14.07 -19.97 0.10
CA LYS A 142 -12.95 -20.43 0.96
C LYS A 142 -11.97 -21.40 0.29
N ASN A 143 -12.43 -22.09 -0.75
CA ASN A 143 -11.60 -23.06 -1.48
C ASN A 143 -10.72 -22.41 -2.55
N LEU A 144 -10.89 -21.12 -2.84
CA LEU A 144 -10.13 -20.39 -3.86
C LEU A 144 -8.76 -19.95 -3.34
N LYS A 145 -7.89 -20.93 -3.09
CA LYS A 145 -6.55 -20.72 -2.50
C LYS A 145 -5.61 -19.88 -3.38
N GLN A 146 -5.92 -19.75 -4.67
CA GLN A 146 -5.14 -18.96 -5.62
C GLN A 146 -5.70 -17.55 -5.84
N LEU A 147 -6.83 -17.19 -5.21
CA LEU A 147 -7.48 -15.90 -5.43
C LEU A 147 -6.63 -14.77 -4.87
N LYS A 148 -6.15 -13.88 -5.75
CA LYS A 148 -5.31 -12.73 -5.38
C LYS A 148 -6.11 -11.45 -5.28
N THR A 149 -7.16 -11.32 -6.08
CA THR A 149 -7.95 -10.08 -6.14
C THR A 149 -9.44 -10.40 -6.14
N LEU A 150 -10.15 -9.77 -5.20
CA LEU A 150 -11.60 -9.85 -5.06
C LEU A 150 -12.19 -8.45 -4.97
N TYR A 151 -13.06 -8.09 -5.92
CA TYR A 151 -13.83 -6.85 -5.86
C TYR A 151 -15.25 -7.13 -5.36
N VAL A 152 -15.67 -6.44 -4.31
CA VAL A 152 -17.02 -6.55 -3.71
C VAL A 152 -17.67 -5.18 -3.51
N TRP A 153 -17.13 -4.14 -4.14
CA TRP A 153 -17.72 -2.80 -4.06
C TRP A 153 -19.17 -2.79 -4.59
N GLN A 154 -20.05 -2.00 -3.96
CA GLN A 154 -21.48 -1.92 -4.29
C GLN A 154 -22.22 -3.29 -4.26
N THR A 155 -21.73 -4.25 -3.48
CA THR A 155 -22.48 -5.46 -3.10
C THR A 155 -23.13 -5.26 -1.72
N LYS A 156 -23.74 -6.32 -1.18
CA LYS A 156 -24.23 -6.37 0.21
C LYS A 156 -23.19 -6.95 1.18
N VAL A 157 -21.93 -7.08 0.76
CA VAL A 157 -20.84 -7.53 1.63
C VAL A 157 -20.41 -6.41 2.57
N THR A 158 -20.35 -6.70 3.86
CA THR A 158 -19.88 -5.79 4.89
C THR A 158 -18.36 -5.78 4.98
N GLU A 159 -17.80 -4.65 5.42
CA GLU A 159 -16.36 -4.51 5.66
C GLU A 159 -15.85 -5.52 6.70
N ALA A 160 -16.64 -5.72 7.76
CA ALA A 160 -16.31 -6.68 8.82
C ALA A 160 -16.22 -8.12 8.27
N LYS A 161 -17.17 -8.52 7.43
CA LYS A 161 -17.15 -9.84 6.79
C LYS A 161 -15.99 -9.98 5.81
N ALA A 162 -15.74 -8.97 4.98
CA ALA A 162 -14.62 -9.00 4.04
C ALA A 162 -13.28 -9.17 4.76
N LYS A 163 -13.06 -8.44 5.86
CA LYS A 163 -11.87 -8.57 6.71
C LYS A 163 -11.76 -9.97 7.32
N ALA A 164 -12.83 -10.47 7.94
CA ALA A 164 -12.84 -11.82 8.50
C ALA A 164 -12.58 -12.90 7.44
N PHE A 165 -13.08 -12.72 6.22
CA PHE A 165 -12.80 -13.61 5.10
C PHE A 165 -11.33 -13.54 4.67
N GLN A 166 -10.74 -12.35 4.51
CA GLN A 166 -9.31 -12.19 4.19
C GLN A 166 -8.43 -12.87 5.25
N ASP A 167 -8.71 -12.66 6.53
CA ASP A 167 -7.98 -13.30 7.63
C ASP A 167 -8.10 -14.82 7.59
N THR A 168 -9.30 -15.33 7.27
CA THR A 168 -9.54 -16.77 7.10
C THR A 168 -8.72 -17.35 5.95
N MET A 169 -8.68 -16.65 4.81
CA MET A 169 -7.90 -17.06 3.64
C MET A 169 -6.39 -17.03 3.92
N ALA A 170 -5.91 -16.01 4.63
CA ALA A 170 -4.52 -15.91 5.06
C ALA A 170 -4.12 -17.07 5.97
N LYS A 171 -4.97 -17.45 6.94
CA LYS A 171 -4.78 -18.63 7.80
C LYS A 171 -4.80 -19.94 7.01
N ALA A 172 -5.60 -20.00 5.94
CA ALA A 172 -5.66 -21.14 5.03
C ALA A 172 -4.50 -21.19 4.01
N GLY A 173 -3.55 -20.25 4.08
CA GLY A 173 -2.33 -20.21 3.25
C GLY A 173 -2.34 -19.16 2.13
N ASN A 174 -3.48 -18.54 1.84
CA ASN A 174 -3.59 -17.48 0.83
C ASN A 174 -3.37 -16.09 1.46
N LYS A 175 -2.10 -15.74 1.67
CA LYS A 175 -1.69 -14.46 2.29
C LYS A 175 -1.64 -13.28 1.29
N ASP A 176 -1.86 -13.56 0.01
CA ASP A 176 -1.80 -12.58 -1.08
C ASP A 176 -3.16 -12.04 -1.50
N LEU A 177 -4.26 -12.62 -0.99
CA LEU A 177 -5.61 -12.13 -1.27
C LEU A 177 -5.76 -10.67 -0.82
N SER A 178 -6.07 -9.79 -1.78
CA SER A 178 -6.51 -8.42 -1.57
C SER A 178 -7.99 -8.30 -1.87
N ILE A 179 -8.73 -7.61 -1.01
CA ILE A 179 -10.17 -7.38 -1.19
C ILE A 179 -10.41 -5.88 -1.33
N ASN A 180 -11.06 -5.50 -2.44
CA ASN A 180 -11.41 -4.12 -2.74
C ASN A 180 -12.90 -3.90 -2.44
N LEU A 181 -13.19 -2.97 -1.53
CA LEU A 181 -14.54 -2.53 -1.18
C LEU A 181 -14.87 -1.12 -1.71
N GLY A 182 -14.05 -0.56 -2.61
CA GLY A 182 -14.23 0.76 -3.20
C GLY A 182 -13.02 1.69 -3.01
N VAL A 183 -13.16 2.95 -3.44
CA VAL A 183 -12.05 3.93 -3.59
C VAL A 183 -11.24 4.13 -2.31
N ASP A 184 -11.86 4.07 -1.13
CA ASP A 184 -11.21 4.36 0.15
C ASP A 184 -11.07 3.14 1.07
N LYS A 185 -11.45 1.95 0.60
CA LYS A 185 -11.63 0.77 1.46
C LYS A 185 -11.01 -0.48 0.87
N ASP A 186 -9.69 -0.41 0.69
CA ASP A 186 -8.88 -1.55 0.25
C ASP A 186 -8.28 -2.31 1.44
N LEU A 187 -8.69 -3.57 1.58
CA LEU A 187 -8.07 -4.50 2.49
C LEU A 187 -6.83 -5.10 1.82
N ARG A 188 -5.67 -4.54 2.13
CA ARG A 188 -4.37 -4.98 1.61
C ARG A 188 -4.02 -6.38 2.13
N SER A 189 -3.34 -7.15 1.29
CA SER A 189 -2.91 -8.49 1.66
C SER A 189 -1.90 -8.48 2.82
N VAL A 190 -1.86 -9.55 3.60
CA VAL A 190 -0.96 -9.68 4.77
C VAL A 190 0.50 -9.62 4.33
N ASN A 191 0.84 -10.25 3.21
CA ASN A 191 2.19 -10.18 2.64
C ASN A 191 2.59 -8.74 2.26
N MET A 192 1.67 -7.96 1.70
CA MET A 192 1.93 -6.55 1.40
C MET A 192 2.19 -5.74 2.67
N ILE A 193 1.38 -5.94 3.71
CA ILE A 193 1.57 -5.27 5.00
C ILE A 193 2.93 -5.61 5.61
N ALA A 194 3.30 -6.90 5.62
CA ALA A 194 4.60 -7.34 6.13
C ALA A 194 5.77 -6.68 5.38
N ARG A 195 5.72 -6.66 4.04
CA ARG A 195 6.73 -5.97 3.22
C ARG A 195 6.83 -4.48 3.55
N LEU A 196 5.69 -3.79 3.70
CA LEU A 196 5.67 -2.37 4.03
C LEU A 196 6.26 -2.09 5.43
N GLN A 197 6.00 -2.97 6.39
CA GLN A 197 6.56 -2.88 7.74
C GLN A 197 8.07 -3.06 7.72
N GLU A 198 8.58 -4.04 6.98
CA GLU A 198 10.02 -4.27 6.80
C GLU A 198 10.70 -3.06 6.14
N GLN A 199 10.12 -2.57 5.04
CA GLN A 199 10.62 -1.37 4.35
C GLN A 199 10.65 -0.14 5.27
N ARG A 200 9.62 0.03 6.09
CA ARG A 200 9.57 1.11 7.08
C ARG A 200 10.67 0.95 8.13
N ALA A 201 10.84 -0.24 8.70
CA ALA A 201 11.88 -0.50 9.70
C ALA A 201 13.30 -0.25 9.14
N ALA A 202 13.56 -0.69 7.90
CA ALA A 202 14.82 -0.44 7.22
C ALA A 202 15.06 1.05 6.96
N SER A 203 14.03 1.77 6.54
CA SER A 203 14.07 3.23 6.34
C SER A 203 14.32 3.98 7.64
N GLU A 204 13.61 3.62 8.72
CA GLU A 204 13.80 4.21 10.05
C GLU A 204 15.21 3.98 10.59
N THR A 205 15.77 2.79 10.39
CA THR A 205 17.16 2.47 10.79
C THR A 205 18.16 3.33 10.01
N SER A 206 18.02 3.38 8.69
CA SER A 206 18.89 4.18 7.82
C SER A 206 18.83 5.67 8.17
N ALA A 207 17.64 6.20 8.49
CA ALA A 207 17.45 7.58 8.91
C ALA A 207 18.15 7.88 10.25
N ARG A 208 18.08 6.96 11.22
CA ARG A 208 18.76 7.10 12.51
C ARG A 208 20.28 7.11 12.36
N GLU A 209 20.83 6.20 11.56
CA GLU A 209 22.27 6.13 11.29
C GLU A 209 22.76 7.40 10.57
N ALA A 210 22.02 7.87 9.58
CA ALA A 210 22.33 9.13 8.88
C ALA A 210 22.31 10.33 9.84
N ALA A 211 21.30 10.42 10.72
CA ALA A 211 21.20 11.46 11.73
C ALA A 211 22.37 11.41 12.73
N ALA A 212 22.74 10.22 13.21
CA ALA A 212 23.88 10.03 14.12
C ALA A 212 25.21 10.42 13.46
N LYS A 213 25.42 10.04 12.19
CA LYS A 213 26.61 10.43 11.43
C LYS A 213 26.68 11.95 11.22
N ALA A 214 25.56 12.58 10.89
CA ALA A 214 25.49 14.04 10.74
C ALA A 214 25.79 14.75 12.06
N ALA A 215 25.20 14.29 13.17
CA ALA A 215 25.45 14.85 14.50
C ALA A 215 26.92 14.71 14.92
N LYS A 216 27.54 13.55 14.66
CA LYS A 216 28.96 13.32 14.92
C LYS A 216 29.85 14.25 14.09
N ALA A 217 29.59 14.38 12.78
CA ALA A 217 30.36 15.27 11.91
C ALA A 217 30.22 16.75 12.31
N GLU A 218 29.03 17.19 12.70
CA GLU A 218 28.81 18.54 13.23
C GLU A 218 29.56 18.74 14.55
N ALA A 219 29.55 17.74 15.45
CA ALA A 219 30.30 17.79 16.70
C ALA A 219 31.82 17.90 16.49
N GLU A 220 32.38 17.09 15.59
CA GLU A 220 33.81 17.13 15.24
C GLU A 220 34.20 18.48 14.63
N ARG A 221 33.35 19.03 13.74
CA ARG A 221 33.56 20.36 13.16
C ARG A 221 33.60 21.44 14.24
N MET A 222 32.64 21.45 15.17
CA MET A 222 32.61 22.46 16.24
C MET A 222 33.81 22.31 17.18
N ALA A 223 34.21 21.08 17.50
CA ALA A 223 35.39 20.83 18.33
C ALA A 223 36.68 21.38 17.70
N ALA A 224 36.81 21.31 16.37
CA ALA A 224 37.99 21.78 15.63
C ALA A 224 38.16 23.32 15.60
N ILE A 225 37.11 24.10 15.93
CA ILE A 225 37.18 25.57 15.95
C ILE A 225 37.92 26.05 17.20
N LYS A 226 39.21 26.36 17.07
CA LYS A 226 40.04 26.79 18.21
C LYS A 226 39.73 28.21 18.69
N ASN A 227 39.52 29.15 17.75
CA ASN A 227 39.27 30.57 18.02
C ASN A 227 37.92 30.99 17.43
N PRO A 228 36.80 30.67 18.10
CA PRO A 228 35.47 31.00 17.59
C PRO A 228 35.21 32.52 17.58
N THR A 229 34.45 32.97 16.59
CA THR A 229 34.00 34.37 16.46
C THR A 229 32.48 34.43 16.39
N PHE A 230 31.89 35.54 16.82
CA PHE A 230 30.43 35.65 16.85
C PHE A 230 29.81 35.49 15.46
N ASP A 231 30.27 36.30 14.49
CA ASP A 231 29.63 36.40 13.19
C ASP A 231 29.69 35.07 12.41
N LYS A 232 30.81 34.34 12.54
CA LYS A 232 31.07 33.11 11.76
C LYS A 232 30.59 31.83 12.43
N ASP A 233 30.81 31.70 13.74
CA ASP A 233 30.69 30.40 14.42
C ASP A 233 29.50 30.35 15.38
N ILE A 234 29.11 31.49 15.96
CA ILE A 234 28.07 31.56 16.99
C ILE A 234 26.71 31.96 16.42
N LEU A 235 26.67 33.04 15.63
CA LEU A 235 25.44 33.59 15.07
C LEU A 235 24.66 32.58 14.21
N PRO A 236 25.27 31.75 13.34
CA PRO A 236 24.52 30.74 12.59
C PRO A 236 23.83 29.71 13.48
N ILE A 237 24.39 29.40 14.65
CA ILE A 237 23.79 28.47 15.62
C ILE A 237 22.62 29.14 16.34
N LEU A 238 22.81 30.39 16.80
CA LEU A 238 21.75 31.18 17.44
C LEU A 238 20.54 31.35 16.51
N ASN A 239 20.78 31.67 15.23
CA ASN A 239 19.72 31.82 14.24
C ASN A 239 18.88 30.55 14.06
N ARG A 240 19.50 29.36 14.15
CA ARG A 240 18.80 28.08 13.98
C ARG A 240 18.11 27.58 15.24
N ARG A 241 18.63 27.93 16.42
CA ARG A 241 18.25 27.27 17.69
C ARG A 241 17.61 28.19 18.72
N CYS A 242 17.84 29.51 18.62
CA CYS A 242 17.49 30.46 19.66
C CYS A 242 16.57 31.58 19.14
N VAL A 243 16.77 32.02 17.90
CA VAL A 243 16.06 33.18 17.31
C VAL A 243 14.56 32.95 17.10
N GLU A 244 14.08 31.71 17.03
CA GLU A 244 12.63 31.44 16.98
C GLU A 244 11.88 32.05 18.18
N CYS A 245 12.54 32.11 19.35
CA CYS A 245 11.97 32.67 20.58
C CYS A 245 12.68 33.96 21.07
N HIS A 246 13.89 34.24 20.58
CA HIS A 246 14.72 35.40 20.93
C HIS A 246 15.17 36.17 19.68
N GLY A 247 14.26 36.34 18.73
CA GLY A 247 14.47 37.07 17.48
C GLY A 247 13.75 38.41 17.47
N LYS A 248 13.76 39.10 16.32
CA LYS A 248 13.03 40.36 16.15
C LYS A 248 11.52 40.21 16.45
N ASP A 249 10.92 39.11 16.00
CA ASP A 249 9.48 38.87 16.06
C ASP A 249 9.01 38.35 17.43
N LYS A 250 9.88 37.68 18.18
CA LYS A 250 9.61 37.16 19.53
C LYS A 250 10.83 37.37 20.41
N GLN A 251 10.67 38.08 21.52
CA GLN A 251 11.73 38.42 22.46
C GLN A 251 11.38 37.90 23.85
N LYS A 252 11.31 36.57 24.00
CA LYS A 252 11.04 35.96 25.31
C LYS A 252 12.14 36.34 26.30
N GLY A 253 11.77 36.63 27.55
CA GLY A 253 12.69 37.16 28.55
C GLY A 253 13.33 38.50 28.14
N LYS A 254 12.70 39.23 27.20
CA LYS A 254 13.19 40.50 26.64
C LYS A 254 14.62 40.41 26.09
N LEU A 255 14.96 39.25 25.55
CA LEU A 255 16.26 38.93 25.01
C LEU A 255 16.18 38.76 23.50
N ARG A 256 17.16 39.31 22.78
CA ARG A 256 17.31 39.21 21.33
C ARG A 256 18.73 38.76 20.95
N LEU A 257 18.81 37.71 20.13
CA LEU A 257 20.04 36.93 19.85
C LEU A 257 20.40 36.86 18.35
N ASP A 258 19.70 37.59 17.49
CA ASP A 258 19.87 37.59 16.03
C ASP A 258 21.00 38.53 15.54
N SER A 259 21.67 39.25 16.44
CA SER A 259 22.84 40.07 16.12
C SER A 259 23.76 40.28 17.33
N PHE A 260 25.03 40.60 17.09
CA PHE A 260 26.01 40.81 18.17
C PHE A 260 25.62 41.97 19.08
N ALA A 261 25.17 43.08 18.48
CA ALA A 261 24.78 44.28 19.22
C ALA A 261 23.65 44.00 20.22
N GLU A 262 22.62 43.27 19.78
CA GLU A 262 21.49 42.92 20.64
C GLU A 262 21.87 41.88 21.69
N PHE A 263 22.67 40.86 21.31
CA PHE A 263 23.13 39.86 22.26
C PHE A 263 24.02 40.47 23.36
N ASN A 264 24.88 41.43 23.01
CA ASN A 264 25.76 42.11 23.95
C ASN A 264 25.01 43.13 24.85
N LYS A 265 23.86 43.66 24.42
CA LYS A 265 22.95 44.43 25.29
C LYS A 265 22.35 43.55 26.39
N GLY A 266 22.17 42.26 26.11
CA GLY A 266 21.60 41.28 27.02
C GLY A 266 20.09 41.46 27.23
N ALA A 267 19.58 41.13 28.41
CA ALA A 267 18.16 41.18 28.73
C ALA A 267 17.90 42.32 29.73
N ASP A 268 16.96 43.21 29.44
CA ASP A 268 16.65 44.38 30.28
C ASP A 268 17.88 45.28 30.62
N GLY A 269 18.90 45.27 29.76
CA GLY A 269 20.14 46.02 29.98
C GLY A 269 21.18 45.31 30.85
N GLU A 270 20.88 44.11 31.34
CA GLU A 270 21.82 43.25 32.04
C GLU A 270 22.55 42.33 31.07
N LYS A 271 23.88 42.26 31.21
CA LYS A 271 24.71 41.37 30.39
C LYS A 271 24.46 39.92 30.75
N ILE A 272 24.07 39.13 29.74
CA ILE A 272 23.88 37.68 29.89
C ILE A 272 25.15 36.87 29.52
N VAL A 273 26.14 37.53 28.91
CA VAL A 273 27.46 36.99 28.59
C VAL A 273 28.51 37.94 29.13
N ILE A 274 29.45 37.40 29.91
CA ILE A 274 30.59 38.11 30.49
C ILE A 274 31.85 37.49 29.90
N GLY A 275 32.49 38.21 28.97
CA GLY A 275 33.73 37.76 28.32
C GLY A 275 34.81 37.40 29.34
N GLY A 276 35.46 36.25 29.13
CA GLY A 276 36.45 35.66 30.02
C GLY A 276 35.86 34.90 31.21
N LYS A 277 34.55 34.97 31.44
CA LYS A 277 33.88 34.42 32.63
C LYS A 277 32.65 33.57 32.25
N PRO A 278 32.84 32.36 31.71
CA PRO A 278 31.73 31.49 31.35
C PRO A 278 30.85 31.11 32.55
N GLY A 279 31.44 30.91 33.74
CA GLY A 279 30.69 30.59 34.96
C GLY A 279 29.76 31.72 35.45
N ASP A 280 30.13 32.98 35.15
CA ASP A 280 29.32 34.15 35.50
C ASP A 280 28.35 34.54 34.37
N SER A 281 28.38 33.81 33.24
CA SER A 281 27.54 34.09 32.08
C SER A 281 26.24 33.31 32.13
N GLN A 282 25.13 33.99 32.46
CA GLN A 282 23.80 33.35 32.54
C GLN A 282 23.43 32.58 31.27
N PHE A 283 23.83 33.08 30.10
CA PHE A 283 23.62 32.38 28.83
C PHE A 283 24.21 30.96 28.85
N ILE A 284 25.44 30.80 29.34
CA ILE A 284 26.13 29.49 29.42
C ILE A 284 25.43 28.58 30.42
N SER A 285 25.07 29.10 31.59
CA SER A 285 24.34 28.32 32.60
C SER A 285 23.04 27.76 32.02
N ARG A 286 22.23 28.59 31.36
CA ARG A 286 20.91 28.21 30.81
C ARG A 286 20.97 27.14 29.72
N ILE A 287 22.01 27.15 28.88
CA ILE A 287 22.18 26.14 27.81
C ILE A 287 22.77 24.80 28.31
N LEU A 288 23.34 24.78 29.53
CA LEU A 288 23.93 23.60 30.14
C LEU A 288 22.98 22.87 31.11
N LEU A 289 21.89 23.52 31.52
CA LEU A 289 20.88 22.93 32.42
C LEU A 289 20.30 21.59 31.87
N PRO A 290 19.87 20.69 32.77
CA PRO A 290 19.32 19.39 32.39
C PRO A 290 17.90 19.51 31.78
N ASP A 291 17.47 18.47 31.07
CA ASP A 291 16.16 18.46 30.38
C ASP A 291 14.95 18.52 31.33
N SER A 292 15.16 18.19 32.61
CA SER A 292 14.16 18.30 33.66
C SER A 292 14.02 19.71 34.25
N ASP A 293 14.90 20.63 33.88
CA ASP A 293 14.91 21.99 34.42
C ASP A 293 14.08 22.93 33.54
N ASP A 294 13.13 23.64 34.16
CA ASP A 294 12.22 24.57 33.49
C ASP A 294 12.93 25.85 33.03
N GLU A 295 14.10 26.15 33.59
CA GLU A 295 14.95 27.28 33.21
C GLU A 295 15.87 26.97 32.03
N ARG A 296 15.94 25.69 31.60
CA ARG A 296 16.78 25.26 30.48
C ARG A 296 16.37 25.94 29.18
N MET A 297 17.36 26.40 28.44
CA MET A 297 17.19 26.95 27.10
C MET A 297 17.93 26.09 26.05
N PRO A 298 17.29 25.70 24.94
CA PRO A 298 15.88 25.92 24.58
C PRO A 298 14.89 25.06 25.42
N PRO A 299 13.66 25.56 25.70
CA PRO A 299 12.69 24.88 26.55
C PRO A 299 11.94 23.73 25.85
N LYS A 300 11.91 23.74 24.51
CA LYS A 300 11.30 22.71 23.67
C LYS A 300 12.23 22.35 22.52
N GLY A 301 12.05 21.15 21.97
CA GLY A 301 12.90 20.62 20.90
C GLY A 301 14.12 19.88 21.42
N ASN A 302 15.02 19.52 20.50
CA ASN A 302 16.20 18.73 20.84
C ASN A 302 17.23 19.56 21.61
N ARG A 303 17.85 18.95 22.62
CA ARG A 303 18.95 19.54 23.38
C ARG A 303 20.08 20.00 22.46
N LEU A 304 20.72 21.12 22.81
CA LEU A 304 21.98 21.50 22.17
C LEU A 304 23.00 20.40 22.42
N HIS A 305 23.56 19.85 21.34
CA HIS A 305 24.63 18.86 21.46
C HIS A 305 25.79 19.44 22.27
N LYS A 306 26.47 18.62 23.08
CA LYS A 306 27.54 19.08 23.99
C LYS A 306 28.60 19.92 23.26
N SER A 307 28.98 19.53 22.04
CA SER A 307 29.95 20.27 21.21
C SER A 307 29.54 21.71 20.89
N VAL A 308 28.25 21.98 20.80
CA VAL A 308 27.71 23.33 20.56
C VAL A 308 27.84 24.15 21.83
N ALA A 309 27.44 23.60 22.98
CA ALA A 309 27.60 24.28 24.27
C ALA A 309 29.09 24.54 24.58
N ASP A 310 29.96 23.56 24.31
CA ASP A 310 31.43 23.70 24.45
C ASP A 310 31.98 24.83 23.56
N LEU A 311 31.46 25.00 22.34
CA LEU A 311 31.86 26.08 21.43
C LEU A 311 31.45 27.46 21.98
N PHE A 312 30.22 27.59 22.48
CA PHE A 312 29.75 28.81 23.14
C PHE A 312 30.61 29.13 24.37
N THR A 313 30.87 28.14 25.23
CA THR A 313 31.73 28.31 26.41
C THR A 313 33.12 28.80 26.01
N ARG A 314 33.75 28.17 25.03
CA ARG A 314 35.08 28.55 24.52
C ARG A 314 35.11 29.97 23.96
N TRP A 315 34.06 30.36 23.23
CA TRP A 315 33.92 31.73 22.73
C TRP A 315 33.83 32.74 23.87
N VAL A 316 33.07 32.44 24.92
CA VAL A 316 32.98 33.31 26.11
C VAL A 316 34.32 33.37 26.83
N GLU A 317 35.00 32.25 27.07
CA GLU A 317 36.34 32.18 27.67
C GLU A 317 37.36 33.05 26.95
N GLN A 318 37.28 33.12 25.62
CA GLN A 318 38.18 33.94 24.79
C GLN A 318 37.77 35.41 24.67
N GLY A 319 36.82 35.85 25.49
CA GLY A 319 36.40 37.25 25.59
C GLY A 319 35.17 37.62 24.75
N ALA A 320 34.43 36.63 24.23
CA ALA A 320 33.17 36.82 23.50
C ALA A 320 33.28 37.80 22.31
N LYS A 321 34.33 37.65 21.49
CA LYS A 321 34.65 38.60 20.40
C LYS A 321 33.68 38.48 19.23
N GLN A 322 33.36 39.63 18.62
CA GLN A 322 32.52 39.64 17.41
C GLN A 322 33.24 39.06 16.19
N LYS A 323 34.49 39.49 15.98
CA LYS A 323 35.38 39.14 14.86
C LYS A 323 36.72 38.63 15.36
#